data_AF-A0A1I4Q218-F1
#
_entry.id   AF-A0A1I4Q218-F1
#
_cell.length_a   1.000
_cell.length_b   1.000
_cell.length_c   1.000
_cell.angle_alpha   90.00
_cell.angle_beta   90.00
_cell.angle_gamma   90.00
#
_symmetry.space_group_name_H-M   'P 1'
#
loop_
_entity.id
_entity.type
_entity.pdbx_description
1 polymer ?
#
loop_
_entity_poly.entity_id
_entity_poly.type
_entity_poly.pdbx_seq_one_letter_code
_entity_poly.pdbx_strand_id
1 'polypeptide(L)'
;MTSPDIPADKLAEVAGLATALADRILEQHAAGATIPPKQFHMLVNATRMLQDHGVAWPTAVERVLTEVARRAEAISDGDDRVS
;
A
#
# COMPACT_ATOMS: atom_id res chain seq x y z
N MET A 1 1.57 -20.58 -23.14
CA MET A 1 0.40 -19.69 -23.20
C MET A 1 0.88 -18.32 -22.79
N THR A 2 0.92 -17.37 -23.70
CA THR A 2 1.42 -16.01 -23.47
C THR A 2 0.42 -15.30 -22.56
N SER A 3 0.85 -14.85 -21.37
CA SER A 3 0.04 -13.94 -20.56
C SER A 3 -0.30 -12.72 -21.41
N PRO A 4 -1.55 -12.22 -21.41
CA PRO A 4 -1.86 -11.00 -22.14
C PRO A 4 -1.04 -9.87 -21.53
N ASP A 5 -0.18 -9.26 -22.34
CA ASP A 5 0.51 -8.02 -21.99
C ASP A 5 -0.56 -6.97 -21.63
N ILE A 6 -0.59 -6.51 -20.38
CA ILE A 6 -1.56 -5.51 -19.95
C ILE A 6 -1.18 -4.17 -20.60
N PRO A 7 -2.11 -3.49 -21.29
CA PRO A 7 -1.83 -2.19 -21.90
C PRO A 7 -1.33 -1.17 -20.86
N ALA A 8 -0.34 -0.35 -21.26
CA ALA A 8 0.25 0.68 -20.40
C ALA A 8 -0.81 1.63 -19.79
N ASP A 9 -1.84 1.98 -20.55
CA ASP A 9 -2.94 2.83 -20.06
C ASP A 9 -3.69 2.21 -18.88
N LYS A 10 -3.91 0.89 -18.90
CA LYS A 10 -4.55 0.19 -17.78
C LYS A 10 -3.65 0.15 -16.55
N LEU A 11 -2.33 0.02 -16.74
CA LEU A 11 -1.39 0.10 -15.63
C LEU A 11 -1.34 1.51 -15.03
N ALA A 12 -1.48 2.56 -15.84
CA ALA A 12 -1.61 3.93 -15.36
C ALA A 12 -2.91 4.14 -14.55
N GLU A 13 -4.04 3.57 -14.99
CA GLU A 13 -5.29 3.59 -14.20
C GLU A 13 -5.12 2.89 -12.85
N VAL A 14 -4.41 1.76 -12.82
CA VAL A 14 -4.14 1.01 -11.58
C VAL A 14 -3.21 1.79 -10.66
N ALA A 15 -2.22 2.50 -11.21
CA ALA A 15 -1.38 3.41 -10.44
C ALA A 15 -2.19 4.56 -9.84
N GLY A 16 -3.15 5.10 -10.59
CA GLY A 16 -4.11 6.09 -10.10
C GLY A 16 -4.98 5.54 -8.97
N LEU A 17 -5.52 4.33 -9.12
CA LEU A 17 -6.31 3.66 -8.09
C LEU A 17 -5.50 3.39 -6.82
N ALA A 18 -4.27 2.88 -6.97
CA ALA A 18 -3.37 2.63 -5.85
C ALA A 18 -3.03 3.93 -5.10
N THR A 19 -2.83 5.03 -5.83
CA THR A 19 -2.61 6.37 -5.25
C THR A 19 -3.82 6.82 -4.42
N ALA A 20 -5.02 6.77 -4.99
CA ALA A 20 -6.24 7.18 -4.28
C ALA A 20 -6.53 6.33 -3.03
N LEU A 21 -6.25 5.01 -3.10
CA LEU A 21 -6.37 4.13 -1.94
C LEU A 21 -5.32 4.46 -0.86
N ALA A 22 -4.08 4.72 -1.27
CA ALA A 22 -3.01 5.07 -0.35
C ALA A 22 -3.27 6.41 0.35
N ASP A 23 -3.69 7.45 -0.39
CA ASP A 23 -4.03 8.75 0.17
C ASP A 23 -5.16 8.63 1.20
N ARG A 24 -6.22 7.89 0.87
CA ARG A 24 -7.33 7.63 1.80
C ARG A 24 -6.86 6.93 3.08
N ILE A 25 -5.96 5.94 2.95
CA ILE A 25 -5.40 5.23 4.10
C ILE A 25 -4.59 6.19 4.99
N LEU A 26 -3.79 7.07 4.40
CA LEU A 26 -3.00 8.08 5.12
C LEU A 26 -3.89 9.10 5.82
N GLU A 27 -4.96 9.56 5.17
CA GLU A 27 -5.94 10.48 5.76
C GLU A 27 -6.65 9.85 6.97
N GLN A 28 -7.10 8.59 6.83
CA GLN A 28 -7.74 7.85 7.93
C GLN A 28 -6.77 7.63 9.09
N HIS A 29 -5.53 7.26 8.77
CA HIS A 29 -4.47 7.12 9.76
C HIS A 29 -4.23 8.43 10.53
N ALA A 30 -4.12 9.57 9.82
CA ALA A 30 -3.95 10.88 10.43
C ALA A 30 -5.15 11.29 11.31
N ALA A 31 -6.36 10.86 10.94
CA ALA A 31 -7.56 11.06 11.74
C ALA A 31 -7.69 10.10 12.94
N GLY A 32 -6.71 9.20 13.17
CA GLY A 32 -6.78 8.18 14.22
C GLY A 32 -7.81 7.07 13.94
N ALA A 33 -8.34 7.01 12.72
CA ALA A 33 -9.31 6.01 12.31
C ALA A 33 -8.61 4.68 11.99
N THR A 34 -9.30 3.57 12.28
CA THR A 34 -8.81 2.24 11.89
C THR A 34 -8.95 2.06 10.38
N ILE A 35 -7.86 1.67 9.73
CA ILE A 35 -7.85 1.37 8.30
C ILE A 35 -8.69 0.09 8.08
N PRO A 36 -9.73 0.12 7.23
CA PRO A 36 -10.50 -1.08 6.94
C PRO A 36 -9.62 -2.14 6.25
N PRO A 37 -9.54 -3.39 6.74
CA PRO A 37 -8.69 -4.43 6.16
C PRO A 37 -8.95 -4.65 4.65
N LYS A 38 -10.19 -4.49 4.21
CA LYS A 38 -10.57 -4.57 2.79
C LYS A 38 -9.88 -3.51 1.93
N GLN A 39 -9.73 -2.28 2.42
CA GLN A 39 -9.06 -1.20 1.68
C GLN A 39 -7.58 -1.46 1.57
N PHE A 40 -6.96 -1.94 2.65
CA PHE A 40 -5.57 -2.35 2.64
C PHE A 40 -5.31 -3.51 1.66
N HIS A 41 -6.17 -4.54 1.64
CA HIS A 41 -6.06 -5.64 0.67
C HIS A 41 -6.21 -5.15 -0.79
N MET A 42 -7.12 -4.22 -1.06
CA MET A 42 -7.25 -3.63 -2.39
C MET A 42 -5.99 -2.87 -2.81
N LEU A 43 -5.37 -2.12 -1.89
CA LEU A 43 -4.10 -1.45 -2.15
C LEU A 43 -3.00 -2.48 -2.47
N VAL A 44 -2.83 -3.52 -1.65
CA VAL A 44 -1.83 -4.57 -1.85
C VAL A 44 -2.00 -5.24 -3.22
N ASN A 45 -3.23 -5.53 -3.62
CA ASN A 45 -3.50 -6.13 -4.93
C ASN A 45 -3.13 -5.20 -6.09
N ALA A 46 -3.47 -3.92 -6.00
CA ALA A 46 -3.12 -2.93 -7.03
C ALA A 46 -1.59 -2.77 -7.14
N THR A 47 -0.91 -2.63 -6.01
CA THR A 47 0.56 -2.50 -5.94
C THR A 47 1.29 -3.73 -6.48
N ARG A 48 0.79 -4.94 -6.17
CA ARG A 48 1.32 -6.19 -6.72
C ARG A 48 1.18 -6.23 -8.25
N MET A 49 0.05 -5.79 -8.78
CA MET A 49 -0.15 -5.76 -10.23
C MET A 49 0.81 -4.78 -10.92
N LEU A 50 1.14 -3.64 -10.29
CA LEU A 50 2.17 -2.72 -10.79
C LEU A 50 3.57 -3.36 -10.75
N GLN A 51 3.91 -4.03 -9.65
CA GLN A 51 5.20 -4.70 -9.47
C GLN A 51 5.41 -5.82 -10.50
N ASP A 52 4.39 -6.64 -10.73
CA ASP A 52 4.42 -7.77 -11.67
C ASP A 52 4.68 -7.30 -13.11
N HIS A 53 4.39 -6.03 -13.43
CA HIS A 53 4.61 -5.41 -14.75
C HIS A 53 5.78 -4.40 -14.77
N GLY A 54 6.62 -4.38 -13.72
CA GLY A 54 7.79 -3.51 -13.65
C GLY A 54 7.48 -2.01 -13.54
N VAL A 55 6.25 -1.64 -13.15
CA VAL A 55 5.84 -0.25 -12.95
C VAL A 55 6.26 0.20 -11.56
N ALA A 56 6.97 1.34 -11.50
CA ALA A 56 7.36 1.95 -10.24
C ALA A 56 6.13 2.28 -9.38
N TRP A 57 6.26 2.08 -8.06
CA TRP A 57 5.18 2.38 -7.14
C TRP A 57 4.96 3.89 -7.02
N PRO A 58 3.71 4.36 -6.94
CA PRO A 58 3.43 5.74 -6.62
C PRO A 58 3.97 6.09 -5.23
N THR A 59 4.50 7.31 -5.05
CA THR A 59 5.04 7.78 -3.76
C THR A 59 4.06 7.65 -2.60
N ALA A 60 2.75 7.83 -2.84
CA ALA A 60 1.72 7.64 -1.82
C ALA A 60 1.71 6.20 -1.26
N VAL A 61 1.91 5.19 -2.12
CA VAL A 61 1.99 3.78 -1.72
C VAL A 61 3.23 3.52 -0.87
N GLU A 62 4.39 4.06 -1.28
CA GLU A 62 5.64 3.94 -0.53
C GLU A 62 5.52 4.53 0.89
N ARG A 63 4.80 5.65 1.02
CA ARG A 63 4.53 6.29 2.31
C ARG A 63 3.66 5.42 3.22
N VAL A 64 2.63 4.78 2.68
CA VAL A 64 1.80 3.82 3.46
C VAL A 64 2.67 2.68 3.98
N LEU A 65 3.55 2.11 3.15
CA LEU A 65 4.44 1.01 3.57
C LEU A 65 5.42 1.46 4.66
N THR A 66 5.97 2.66 4.53
CA THR A 66 6.85 3.24 5.56
C THR A 66 6.13 3.38 6.90
N GLU A 67 4.88 3.83 6.90
CA GLU A 67 4.08 3.97 8.12
C GLU A 67 3.72 2.60 8.73
N VAL A 68 3.39 1.61 7.90
CA VAL A 68 3.15 0.23 8.35
C VAL A 68 4.41 -0.37 8.98
N ALA A 69 5.57 -0.21 8.34
CA ALA A 69 6.84 -0.67 8.86
C ALA A 69 7.15 -0.01 10.21
N ARG A 70 7.01 1.32 10.32
CA ARG A 70 7.18 2.06 11.58
C ARG A 70 6.31 1.50 12.71
N ARG A 71 5.05 1.15 12.41
CA ARG A 71 4.14 0.56 13.40
C ARG A 71 4.56 -0.85 13.83
N ALA A 72 5.05 -1.67 12.91
CA ALA A 72 5.55 -3.01 13.21
C ALA A 72 6.79 -2.96 14.12
N GLU A 73 7.71 -2.03 13.86
CA GLU A 73 8.88 -1.79 14.70
C GLU A 73 8.47 -1.32 16.11
N ALA A 74 7.49 -0.41 16.21
CA ALA A 74 6.99 0.09 17.49
C ALA A 74 6.32 -1.00 18.36
N ILE A 75 5.74 -2.04 17.75
CA ILE A 75 5.19 -3.20 18.47
C ILE A 75 6.33 -4.09 18.99
N SER A 76 7.44 -4.18 18.26
CA SER A 76 8.59 -5.03 18.60
C SER A 76 9.46 -4.43 19.71
N ASP A 77 9.55 -3.10 19.81
CA ASP A 77 10.32 -2.39 20.85
C ASP A 77 9.60 -2.30 22.22
N GLY A 78 8.28 -2.55 22.24
CA GLY A 78 7.44 -2.43 23.45
C GLY A 78 7.48 -3.63 24.41
N ASP A 79 8.04 -4.78 24.00
CA ASP A 79 8.01 -6.04 24.76
C ASP A 79 9.25 -6.25 25.67
N ASP A 80 10.33 -5.49 25.46
CA ASP A 80 11.60 -5.66 26.19
C ASP A 80 11.66 -4.89 27.53
N ARG A 81 10.66 -4.06 27.84
CA ARG A 81 10.69 -3.16 29.03
C ARG A 81 9.96 -3.67 30.26
N VAL A 82 9.49 -4.92 30.26
CA VAL A 82 8.84 -5.57 31.40
C VAL A 82 9.48 -6.94 31.66
N SER A 83 10.62 -6.96 32.35
CA SER A 83 11.11 -8.12 33.11
C SER A 83 12.03 -7.67 34.22
#